data_AF-A0A9N9G9V5-F1
#
_entry.id   AF-A0A9N9G9V5-F1
#
_cell.length_a   1.000
_cell.length_b   1.000
_cell.length_c   1.000
_cell.angle_alpha   90.00
_cell.angle_beta   90.00
_cell.angle_gamma   90.00
#
_symmetry.space_group_name_H-M   'P 1'
#
loop_
_entity.id
_entity.type
_entity.pdbx_description
1 polymer ?
#
loop_
_entity_poly.entity_id
_entity_poly.type
_entity_poly.pdbx_seq_one_letter_code
_entity_poly.pdbx_strand_id
1 'polypeptide(L)'
;MTFHLLSKLSRKLEFLNCDGKQAFDLLFAADNLGLEEALVQIQEFLIGQQREWMDKNFYSHHRLMYSRKSFNIIQNHYTTRIASNPLSIFEIPDSFNPHILSSLDEIGCLKLNETLWGFIVNWAKLQNPGLTNHVTNWRKDDWEEFKESLNPCIPWQSIMNLNWDEFYDLLIPCEPFLPAEKFNTVLTQQLKKACSSFSIKSPISLQFNETILNICQATLISSWIDKREDKPYLPAEIPYEFKLIIRGNRDGFSPDLFNLKCGNLQKTVVVFKMTEALYGGYNPLDWKFDHSTSDSFIFNFDRNQVDLKRLNRFAIHKKPGYGPCFGTEGLLAFPHGKRSILWMSKDNSNSLPILDYEVYQIFEKPKRANLAAAASSSLNHNGYTHKKR
;
A
#
# COMPACT_ATOMS: atom_id res chain seq x y z
N MET A 1 -36.89 39.13 -7.14
CA MET A 1 -35.95 39.87 -8.00
C MET A 1 -35.95 39.20 -9.36
N THR A 2 -36.41 39.89 -10.39
CA THR A 2 -36.65 39.39 -11.75
C THR A 2 -35.31 39.26 -12.49
N PHE A 3 -34.87 38.03 -12.78
CA PHE A 3 -33.67 37.80 -13.58
C PHE A 3 -33.96 38.05 -15.07
N HIS A 4 -33.23 38.97 -15.70
CA HIS A 4 -33.21 39.09 -17.16
C HIS A 4 -32.07 38.22 -17.71
N LEU A 5 -32.38 36.93 -17.91
CA LEU A 5 -31.61 36.06 -18.81
C LEU A 5 -31.97 36.44 -20.24
N LEU A 6 -31.25 37.40 -20.82
CA LEU A 6 -31.42 37.77 -22.23
C LEU A 6 -30.85 36.66 -23.11
N SER A 7 -31.68 35.66 -23.45
CA SER A 7 -31.36 34.59 -24.41
C SER A 7 -31.38 35.06 -25.87
N LYS A 8 -31.25 36.35 -26.16
CA LYS A 8 -31.40 36.85 -27.52
C LYS A 8 -30.05 36.94 -28.22
N LEU A 9 -29.81 35.93 -29.06
CA LEU A 9 -28.98 35.96 -30.27
C LEU A 9 -27.46 35.79 -30.14
N SER A 10 -26.90 35.64 -28.95
CA SER A 10 -25.52 35.16 -28.81
C SER A 10 -25.52 33.86 -28.01
N ARG A 11 -24.67 32.91 -28.41
CA ARG A 11 -24.43 31.63 -27.72
C ARG A 11 -23.79 31.80 -26.32
N LYS A 12 -23.92 32.99 -25.72
CA LYS A 12 -23.20 33.46 -24.54
C LYS A 12 -24.19 34.10 -23.56
N LEU A 13 -24.24 33.57 -22.35
CA LEU A 13 -24.95 34.13 -21.21
C LEU A 13 -24.22 35.39 -20.75
N GLU A 14 -24.95 36.50 -20.66
CA GLU A 14 -24.43 37.74 -20.07
C GLU A 14 -24.75 37.77 -18.58
N PHE A 15 -23.72 37.64 -17.74
CA PHE A 15 -23.83 37.65 -16.27
C PHE A 15 -23.73 39.07 -15.69
N LEU A 16 -24.41 40.05 -16.29
CA LEU A 16 -24.37 41.45 -15.85
C LEU A 16 -24.94 41.56 -14.43
N ASN A 17 -24.14 42.08 -13.50
CA ASN A 17 -24.48 42.29 -12.07
C ASN A 17 -24.89 41.02 -11.29
N CYS A 18 -24.50 39.83 -11.76
CA CYS A 18 -24.73 38.58 -11.04
C CYS A 18 -23.67 38.42 -9.94
N ASP A 19 -24.08 38.43 -8.67
CA ASP A 19 -23.15 38.18 -7.55
C ASP A 19 -22.79 36.68 -7.43
N GLY A 20 -21.74 36.36 -6.68
CA GLY A 20 -21.24 34.99 -6.55
C GLY A 20 -22.29 34.00 -6.00
N LYS A 21 -23.16 34.43 -5.08
CA LYS A 21 -24.22 33.58 -4.53
C LYS A 21 -25.29 33.30 -5.59
N GLN A 22 -25.72 34.33 -6.31
CA GLN A 22 -26.69 34.19 -7.40
C GLN A 22 -26.16 33.29 -8.51
N ALA A 23 -24.90 33.45 -8.89
CA ALA A 23 -24.26 32.60 -9.89
C ALA A 23 -24.15 31.15 -9.41
N PHE A 24 -23.88 30.93 -8.13
CA PHE A 24 -23.86 29.60 -7.53
C PHE A 24 -25.26 28.96 -7.52
N ASP A 25 -26.30 29.69 -7.12
CA ASP A 25 -27.68 29.19 -7.16
C ASP A 25 -28.13 28.86 -8.60
N LEU A 26 -27.73 29.70 -9.58
CA LEU A 26 -27.94 29.45 -11.00
C LEU A 26 -27.24 28.19 -11.49
N LEU A 27 -26.03 27.89 -10.98
CA LEU A 27 -25.31 26.67 -11.33
C LEU A 27 -26.13 25.41 -10.99
N PHE A 28 -26.71 25.35 -9.79
CA PHE A 28 -27.56 24.23 -9.39
C PHE A 28 -28.88 24.19 -10.15
N ALA A 29 -29.47 25.34 -10.45
CA ALA A 29 -30.68 25.39 -11.27
C ALA A 29 -30.41 24.86 -12.69
N ALA A 30 -29.30 25.27 -13.31
CA ALA A 30 -28.88 24.79 -14.63
C ALA A 30 -28.59 23.28 -14.64
N ASP A 31 -27.98 22.76 -13.57
CA ASP A 31 -27.76 21.31 -13.38
C ASP A 31 -29.07 20.53 -13.35
N ASN A 32 -30.01 20.96 -12.50
CA ASN A 32 -31.30 20.31 -12.35
C ASN A 32 -32.15 20.36 -13.63
N LEU A 33 -31.94 21.37 -14.48
CA LEU A 33 -32.62 21.53 -15.77
C LEU A 33 -31.87 20.89 -16.94
N GLY A 34 -30.68 20.31 -16.72
CA GLY A 34 -29.88 19.68 -17.77
C GLY A 34 -29.32 20.65 -18.82
N LEU A 35 -29.03 21.90 -18.43
CA LEU A 35 -28.56 22.96 -19.34
C LEU A 35 -27.03 22.94 -19.48
N GLU A 36 -26.50 22.01 -20.26
CA GLU A 36 -25.04 21.77 -20.39
C GLU A 36 -24.24 23.01 -20.85
N GLU A 37 -24.69 23.72 -21.89
CA GLU A 37 -24.00 24.93 -22.36
C GLU A 37 -24.00 26.05 -21.30
N ALA A 38 -25.06 26.14 -20.50
CA ALA A 38 -25.16 27.13 -19.43
C ALA A 38 -24.23 26.77 -18.26
N LEU A 39 -24.17 25.48 -17.91
CA LEU A 39 -23.29 24.97 -16.85
C LEU A 39 -21.83 25.33 -17.11
N VAL A 40 -21.35 25.16 -18.35
CA VAL A 40 -19.97 25.52 -18.71
C VAL A 40 -19.72 27.00 -18.44
N GLN A 41 -20.60 27.87 -18.95
CA GLN A 41 -20.43 29.32 -18.84
C GLN A 41 -20.56 29.83 -17.39
N ILE A 42 -21.47 29.26 -16.60
CA ILE A 42 -21.63 29.62 -15.18
C ILE A 42 -20.38 29.21 -14.39
N GLN A 43 -19.83 28.01 -14.62
CA GLN A 43 -18.61 27.56 -13.95
C GLN A 43 -17.41 28.45 -14.28
N GLU A 44 -17.22 28.80 -15.56
CA GLU A 44 -16.17 29.72 -15.99
C GLU A 44 -16.33 31.12 -15.38
N PHE A 45 -17.56 31.63 -15.31
CA PHE A 45 -17.87 32.91 -14.67
C PHE A 45 -17.55 32.89 -13.17
N LEU A 46 -17.95 31.83 -12.46
CA LEU A 46 -17.67 31.66 -11.03
C LEU A 46 -16.16 31.67 -10.74
N ILE A 47 -15.38 30.93 -11.52
CA ILE A 47 -13.92 30.80 -11.34
C ILE A 47 -13.18 32.07 -11.77
N GLY A 48 -13.62 32.70 -12.87
CA GLY A 48 -12.94 33.83 -13.48
C GLY A 48 -13.29 35.18 -12.84
N GLN A 49 -14.57 35.43 -12.58
CA GLN A 49 -15.07 36.75 -12.18
C GLN A 49 -15.55 36.80 -10.72
N GLN A 50 -15.99 35.67 -10.14
CA GLN A 50 -16.46 35.60 -8.75
C GLN A 50 -15.46 34.89 -7.82
N ARG A 51 -14.14 35.02 -8.11
CA ARG A 51 -13.07 34.32 -7.39
C ARG A 51 -13.11 34.55 -5.88
N GLU A 52 -13.22 35.79 -5.42
CA GLU A 52 -13.21 36.10 -3.98
C GLU A 52 -14.37 35.41 -3.24
N TRP A 53 -15.56 35.43 -3.85
CA TRP A 53 -16.72 34.74 -3.29
C TRP A 53 -16.49 33.22 -3.29
N MET A 54 -16.00 32.67 -4.39
CA MET A 54 -15.72 31.24 -4.51
C MET A 54 -14.69 30.78 -3.48
N ASP A 55 -13.60 31.52 -3.28
CA ASP A 55 -12.53 31.19 -2.33
C ASP A 55 -13.04 31.18 -0.88
N LYS A 56 -13.88 32.16 -0.54
CA LYS A 56 -14.50 32.26 0.78
C LYS A 56 -15.49 31.11 1.05
N ASN A 57 -16.21 30.67 0.02
CA ASN A 57 -17.32 29.72 0.16
C ASN A 57 -16.99 28.29 -0.29
N PHE A 58 -15.78 28.04 -0.82
CA PHE A 58 -15.42 26.74 -1.36
C PHE A 58 -15.49 25.66 -0.28
N TYR A 59 -14.82 25.88 0.85
CA TYR A 59 -14.75 24.88 1.92
C TYR A 59 -16.09 24.60 2.58
N SER A 60 -17.07 25.51 2.54
CA SER A 60 -18.41 25.23 3.05
C SER A 60 -19.27 24.44 2.05
N HIS A 61 -19.01 24.57 0.74
CA HIS A 61 -19.84 23.96 -0.31
C HIS A 61 -19.16 22.82 -1.09
N HIS A 62 -17.89 22.49 -0.81
CA HIS A 62 -17.10 21.50 -1.57
C HIS A 62 -17.80 20.15 -1.74
N ARG A 63 -18.44 19.62 -0.70
CA ARG A 63 -19.22 18.36 -0.79
C ARG A 63 -20.34 18.44 -1.82
N LEU A 64 -21.09 19.55 -1.84
CA LEU A 64 -22.16 19.75 -2.83
C LEU A 64 -21.57 19.84 -4.24
N MET A 65 -20.47 20.58 -4.40
CA MET A 65 -19.83 20.75 -5.70
C MET A 65 -19.26 19.45 -6.27
N TYR A 66 -18.64 18.61 -5.44
CA TYR A 66 -18.05 17.33 -5.87
C TYR A 66 -19.07 16.20 -5.99
N SER A 67 -20.25 16.34 -5.39
CA SER A 67 -21.35 15.40 -5.61
C SER A 67 -21.94 15.45 -7.02
N ARG A 68 -21.73 16.56 -7.76
CA ARG A 68 -22.30 16.81 -9.09
C ARG A 68 -21.27 16.55 -10.18
N LYS A 69 -21.38 15.45 -10.91
CA LYS A 69 -20.44 15.11 -12.00
C LYS A 69 -20.34 16.18 -13.10
N SER A 70 -21.41 16.95 -13.30
CA SER A 70 -21.52 18.07 -14.23
C SER A 70 -20.65 19.28 -13.85
N PHE A 71 -20.19 19.38 -12.60
CA PHE A 71 -19.37 20.50 -12.12
C PHE A 71 -17.86 20.27 -12.28
N ASN A 72 -17.48 19.58 -13.35
CA ASN A 72 -16.12 19.16 -13.62
C ASN A 72 -15.12 20.33 -13.74
N ILE A 73 -15.53 21.50 -14.25
CA ILE A 73 -14.64 22.66 -14.41
C ILE A 73 -14.26 23.21 -13.02
N ILE A 74 -15.24 23.38 -12.12
CA ILE A 74 -14.98 23.82 -10.74
C ILE A 74 -14.18 22.77 -9.96
N GLN A 75 -14.54 21.48 -10.07
CA GLN A 75 -13.80 20.39 -9.43
C GLN A 75 -12.34 20.39 -9.87
N ASN A 76 -12.07 20.39 -11.17
CA ASN A 76 -10.71 20.41 -11.71
C ASN A 76 -9.94 21.67 -11.28
N HIS A 77 -10.60 22.84 -11.28
CA HIS A 77 -9.98 24.08 -10.84
C HIS A 77 -9.48 23.98 -9.39
N TYR A 78 -10.33 23.53 -8.47
CA TYR A 78 -9.97 23.46 -7.05
C TYR A 78 -9.02 22.32 -6.73
N THR A 79 -9.17 21.14 -7.33
CA THR A 79 -8.20 20.05 -7.19
C THR A 79 -6.82 20.50 -7.66
N THR A 80 -6.74 21.18 -8.82
CA THR A 80 -5.46 21.68 -9.34
C THR A 80 -4.87 22.76 -8.44
N ARG A 81 -5.71 23.71 -8.00
CA ARG A 81 -5.27 24.80 -7.11
C ARG A 81 -4.72 24.28 -5.79
N ILE A 82 -5.42 23.35 -5.15
CA ILE A 82 -4.99 22.73 -3.89
C ILE A 82 -3.70 21.93 -4.10
N ALA A 83 -3.61 21.15 -5.18
CA ALA A 83 -2.38 20.42 -5.51
C ALA A 83 -1.18 21.36 -5.75
N SER A 84 -1.39 22.53 -6.35
CA SER A 84 -0.34 23.53 -6.59
C SER A 84 0.04 24.34 -5.35
N ASN A 85 -0.89 24.60 -4.44
CA ASN A 85 -0.61 25.31 -3.19
C ASN A 85 -1.39 24.71 -2.00
N PRO A 86 -0.91 23.60 -1.41
CA PRO A 86 -1.59 22.93 -0.31
C PRO A 86 -1.71 23.80 0.97
N LEU A 87 -0.83 24.81 1.13
CA LEU A 87 -0.90 25.77 2.25
C LEU A 87 -2.21 26.52 2.31
N SER A 88 -2.83 26.77 1.15
CA SER A 88 -4.09 27.52 1.07
C SER A 88 -5.26 26.87 1.83
N ILE A 89 -5.16 25.58 2.17
CA ILE A 89 -6.13 24.91 3.04
C ILE A 89 -5.99 25.39 4.48
N PHE A 90 -4.79 25.70 4.94
CA PHE A 90 -4.51 26.07 6.32
C PHE A 90 -4.70 27.57 6.59
N GLU A 91 -4.73 28.40 5.54
CA GLU A 91 -4.88 29.87 5.59
C GLU A 91 -6.34 30.35 5.58
N ILE A 92 -7.30 29.50 5.96
CA ILE A 92 -8.74 29.83 5.92
C ILE A 92 -9.07 30.98 6.90
N PRO A 93 -9.86 32.00 6.49
CA PRO A 93 -10.13 33.21 7.28
C PRO A 93 -10.72 32.97 8.68
N ASP A 94 -11.48 31.89 8.85
CA ASP A 94 -12.20 31.53 10.07
C ASP A 94 -11.65 30.20 10.61
N SER A 95 -10.43 30.19 11.18
CA SER A 95 -9.75 29.04 11.83
C SER A 95 -9.89 27.67 11.13
N PHE A 96 -8.79 27.17 10.56
CA PHE A 96 -8.76 25.82 9.97
C PHE A 96 -9.35 24.74 10.90
N ASN A 97 -10.27 23.94 10.34
CA ASN A 97 -10.84 22.76 10.99
C ASN A 97 -10.23 21.49 10.37
N PRO A 98 -9.58 20.61 11.16
CA PRO A 98 -9.05 19.30 10.72
C PRO A 98 -9.97 18.47 9.84
N HIS A 99 -11.26 18.48 10.16
CA HIS A 99 -12.25 17.71 9.43
C HIS A 99 -12.44 18.18 7.98
N ILE A 100 -11.98 19.39 7.63
CA ILE A 100 -11.93 19.84 6.24
C ILE A 100 -10.97 18.97 5.43
N LEU A 101 -9.81 18.58 5.96
CA LEU A 101 -8.89 17.68 5.24
C LEU A 101 -9.53 16.32 5.00
N SER A 102 -10.08 15.71 6.05
CA SER A 102 -10.83 14.45 5.93
C SER A 102 -11.94 14.56 4.88
N SER A 103 -12.70 15.65 4.90
CA SER A 103 -13.80 15.88 3.97
C SER A 103 -13.35 16.12 2.53
N LEU A 104 -12.24 16.83 2.31
CA LEU A 104 -11.63 17.01 0.99
C LEU A 104 -11.01 15.71 0.46
N ASP A 105 -10.46 14.88 1.34
CA ASP A 105 -9.92 13.57 1.01
C ASP A 105 -11.01 12.60 0.56
N GLU A 106 -12.13 12.54 1.29
CA GLU A 106 -13.30 11.71 0.99
C GLU A 106 -13.87 11.94 -0.42
N ILE A 107 -13.82 13.18 -0.90
CA ILE A 107 -14.33 13.56 -2.23
C ILE A 107 -13.25 13.50 -3.32
N GLY A 108 -12.03 13.06 -2.99
CA GLY A 108 -10.92 12.95 -3.95
C GLY A 108 -10.32 14.29 -4.39
N CYS A 109 -10.49 15.36 -3.60
CA CYS A 109 -9.93 16.67 -3.89
C CYS A 109 -8.44 16.77 -3.49
N LEU A 110 -8.00 15.95 -2.53
CA LEU A 110 -6.62 15.90 -2.10
C LEU A 110 -5.79 14.91 -2.92
N LYS A 111 -4.54 15.30 -3.20
CA LYS A 111 -3.48 14.39 -3.64
C LYS A 111 -2.35 14.49 -2.64
N LEU A 112 -2.18 13.44 -1.84
CA LEU A 112 -1.11 13.39 -0.86
C LEU A 112 0.26 13.35 -1.55
N ASN A 113 1.17 14.20 -1.08
CA ASN A 113 2.58 14.22 -1.40
C ASN A 113 3.36 14.66 -0.15
N GLU A 114 4.69 14.67 -0.24
CA GLU A 114 5.57 15.07 0.87
C GLU A 114 5.24 16.48 1.39
N THR A 115 4.94 17.42 0.49
CA THR A 115 4.62 18.80 0.84
C THR A 115 3.34 18.91 1.67
N LEU A 116 2.23 18.32 1.21
CA LEU A 116 0.96 18.32 1.95
C LEU A 116 1.10 17.56 3.27
N TRP A 117 1.81 16.43 3.28
CA TRP A 117 2.08 15.70 4.52
C TRP A 117 2.86 16.53 5.54
N GLY A 118 3.90 17.25 5.09
CA GLY A 118 4.67 18.17 5.92
C GLY A 118 3.79 19.26 6.55
N PHE A 119 2.84 19.83 5.79
CA PHE A 119 1.90 20.81 6.34
C PHE A 119 0.93 20.21 7.36
N ILE A 120 0.43 18.99 7.11
CA ILE A 120 -0.43 18.27 8.07
C ILE A 120 0.32 18.02 9.39
N VAL A 121 1.55 17.51 9.31
CA VAL A 121 2.41 17.24 10.47
C VAL A 121 2.73 18.53 11.22
N ASN A 122 3.09 19.60 10.50
CA ASN A 122 3.39 20.89 11.11
C ASN A 122 2.15 21.50 11.78
N TRP A 123 0.99 21.41 11.15
CA TRP A 123 -0.27 21.89 11.71
C TRP A 123 -0.62 21.14 13.01
N ALA A 124 -0.51 19.79 13.00
CA ALA A 124 -0.76 18.98 14.19
C ALA A 124 0.18 19.33 15.34
N LYS A 125 1.45 19.64 15.02
CA LYS A 125 2.41 20.11 16.02
C LYS A 125 2.06 21.49 16.58
N LEU A 126 1.59 22.42 15.76
CA LEU A 126 1.17 23.76 16.21
C LEU A 126 -0.02 23.74 17.16
N GLN A 127 -0.86 22.69 17.12
CA GLN A 127 -1.92 22.48 18.11
C GLN A 127 -1.40 22.15 19.51
N ASN A 128 -0.13 21.76 19.63
CA ASN A 128 0.50 21.36 20.89
C ASN A 128 1.75 22.23 21.15
N PRO A 129 1.61 23.51 21.55
CA PRO A 129 2.73 24.44 21.72
C PRO A 129 3.79 23.99 22.75
N GLY A 130 3.44 23.06 23.64
CA GLY A 130 4.36 22.47 24.62
C GLY A 130 5.37 21.49 24.01
N LEU A 131 5.14 21.00 22.78
CA LEU A 131 5.99 20.03 22.13
C LEU A 131 7.30 20.65 21.67
N THR A 132 8.42 20.03 22.06
CA THR A 132 9.73 20.45 21.58
C THR A 132 9.92 20.08 20.10
N ASN A 133 10.85 20.74 19.41
CA ASN A 133 11.15 20.42 18.00
C ASN A 133 11.82 19.05 17.82
N HIS A 134 12.46 18.52 18.87
CA HIS A 134 13.18 17.27 18.81
C HIS A 134 12.29 16.13 19.34
N VAL A 135 11.71 15.37 18.40
CA VAL A 135 10.86 14.20 18.69
C VAL A 135 11.53 13.20 19.66
N THR A 136 12.86 13.09 19.61
CA THR A 136 13.64 12.22 20.53
C THR A 136 13.49 12.60 22.00
N ASN A 137 13.06 13.82 22.31
CA ASN A 137 12.89 14.34 23.66
C ASN A 137 11.44 14.22 24.14
N TRP A 138 10.52 13.78 23.29
CA TRP A 138 9.11 13.67 23.62
C TRP A 138 8.87 12.53 24.61
N ARG A 139 8.11 12.84 25.66
CA ARG A 139 7.61 11.88 26.64
C ARG A 139 6.37 11.19 26.11
N LYS A 140 5.97 10.09 26.74
CA LYS A 140 4.78 9.33 26.32
C LYS A 140 3.53 10.22 26.15
N ASP A 141 3.31 11.17 27.04
CA ASP A 141 2.14 12.06 26.97
C ASP A 141 2.23 13.00 25.76
N ASP A 142 3.41 13.60 25.51
CA ASP A 142 3.71 14.39 24.29
C ASP A 142 3.40 13.61 23.00
N TRP A 143 3.73 12.31 22.99
CA TRP A 143 3.45 11.42 21.86
C TRP A 143 1.95 11.21 21.64
N GLU A 144 1.18 11.04 22.71
CA GLU A 144 -0.27 10.83 22.60
C GLU A 144 -0.99 12.14 22.21
N GLU A 145 -0.62 13.29 22.76
CA GLU A 145 -1.17 14.60 22.38
C GLU A 145 -0.98 14.90 20.88
N PHE A 146 0.22 14.63 20.35
CA PHE A 146 0.49 14.80 18.93
C PHE A 146 -0.34 13.84 18.07
N LYS A 147 -0.48 12.57 18.48
CA LYS A 147 -1.32 11.58 17.77
C LYS A 147 -2.78 12.00 17.71
N GLU A 148 -3.33 12.46 18.83
CA GLU A 148 -4.72 12.94 18.90
C GLU A 148 -4.94 14.12 17.95
N SER A 149 -3.98 15.03 17.87
CA SER A 149 -4.02 16.19 16.97
C SER A 149 -3.83 15.83 15.49
N LEU A 150 -3.01 14.83 15.19
CA LEU A 150 -2.74 14.38 13.82
C LEU A 150 -3.90 13.57 13.23
N ASN A 151 -4.50 12.69 14.03
CA ASN A 151 -5.51 11.71 13.60
C ASN A 151 -6.65 12.27 12.73
N PRO A 152 -7.31 13.41 13.06
CA PRO A 152 -8.41 13.94 12.25
C PRO A 152 -7.96 14.53 10.89
N CYS A 153 -6.66 14.75 10.70
CA CYS A 153 -6.08 15.34 9.48
C CYS A 153 -5.53 14.30 8.50
N ILE A 154 -5.47 13.02 8.86
CA ILE A 154 -4.82 11.99 8.03
C ILE A 154 -5.68 11.68 6.79
N PRO A 155 -5.19 11.93 5.57
CA PRO A 155 -5.96 11.74 4.33
C PRO A 155 -5.85 10.28 3.86
N TRP A 156 -6.56 9.40 4.55
CA TRP A 156 -6.50 7.95 4.33
C TRP A 156 -6.83 7.51 2.89
N GLN A 157 -7.74 8.18 2.18
CA GLN A 157 -8.07 7.87 0.79
C GLN A 157 -6.92 8.27 -0.14
N SER A 158 -6.31 9.43 0.08
CA SER A 158 -5.12 9.84 -0.66
C SER A 158 -3.94 8.91 -0.42
N ILE A 159 -3.75 8.41 0.82
CA ILE A 159 -2.71 7.42 1.14
C ILE A 159 -2.90 6.13 0.32
N MET A 160 -4.14 5.68 0.12
CA MET A 160 -4.46 4.50 -0.68
C MET A 160 -4.10 4.65 -2.18
N ASN A 161 -4.07 5.89 -2.66
CA ASN A 161 -3.73 6.19 -4.04
C ASN A 161 -2.22 6.21 -4.31
N LEU A 162 -1.39 6.37 -3.27
CA LEU A 162 0.07 6.32 -3.39
C LEU A 162 0.54 5.01 -4.02
N ASN A 163 1.63 5.07 -4.78
CA ASN A 163 2.38 3.88 -5.15
C ASN A 163 3.22 3.37 -3.96
N TRP A 164 3.83 2.19 -4.11
CA TRP A 164 4.57 1.57 -3.01
C TRP A 164 5.75 2.42 -2.53
N ASP A 165 6.53 3.01 -3.43
CA ASP A 165 7.72 3.77 -3.07
C ASP A 165 7.31 5.08 -2.36
N GLU A 166 6.28 5.77 -2.86
CA GLU A 166 5.70 6.94 -2.20
C GLU A 166 5.16 6.61 -0.81
N PHE A 167 4.41 5.51 -0.67
CA PHE A 167 3.90 5.06 0.62
C PHE A 167 5.04 4.67 1.57
N TYR A 168 6.05 3.97 1.06
CA TYR A 168 7.18 3.48 1.85
C TYR A 168 7.97 4.65 2.42
N ASP A 169 8.37 5.60 1.58
CA ASP A 169 9.21 6.72 2.00
C ASP A 169 8.45 7.69 2.93
N LEU A 170 7.15 7.91 2.68
CA LEU A 170 6.37 8.90 3.41
C LEU A 170 5.76 8.37 4.71
N LEU A 171 5.16 7.17 4.69
CA LEU A 171 4.32 6.68 5.79
C LEU A 171 5.03 5.69 6.71
N ILE A 172 5.99 4.90 6.23
CA ILE A 172 6.69 3.91 7.07
C ILE A 172 7.47 4.58 8.21
N PRO A 173 8.23 5.68 7.99
CA PRO A 173 8.88 6.40 9.08
C PRO A 173 7.90 7.01 10.09
N CYS A 174 6.66 7.24 9.66
CA CYS A 174 5.61 7.84 10.47
C CYS A 174 4.74 6.81 11.22
N GLU A 175 4.92 5.50 10.99
CA GLU A 175 4.14 4.42 11.61
C GLU A 175 3.87 4.62 13.12
N PRO A 176 4.85 5.04 13.95
CA PRO A 176 4.63 5.22 15.38
C PRO A 176 3.59 6.28 15.75
N PHE A 177 3.28 7.20 14.84
CA PHE A 177 2.30 8.29 15.02
C PHE A 177 0.94 8.00 14.42
N LEU A 178 0.81 6.90 13.67
CA LEU A 178 -0.41 6.58 12.95
C LEU A 178 -1.32 5.66 13.79
N PRO A 179 -2.65 5.78 13.67
CA PRO A 179 -3.58 4.82 14.24
C PRO A 179 -3.29 3.40 13.73
N ALA A 180 -2.86 2.52 14.63
CA ALA A 180 -2.31 1.21 14.27
C ALA A 180 -3.26 0.35 13.42
N GLU A 181 -4.55 0.29 13.76
CA GLU A 181 -5.54 -0.52 13.02
C GLU A 181 -5.71 -0.05 11.57
N LYS A 182 -5.88 1.27 11.36
CA LYS A 182 -5.99 1.85 10.02
C LYS A 182 -4.69 1.70 9.24
N PHE A 183 -3.55 1.97 9.88
CA PHE A 183 -2.25 1.82 9.24
C PHE A 183 -2.01 0.38 8.78
N ASN A 184 -2.26 -0.62 9.62
CA ASN A 184 -2.08 -2.03 9.24
C ASN A 184 -3.01 -2.44 8.09
N THR A 185 -4.26 -1.95 8.09
CA THR A 185 -5.20 -2.19 6.99
C THR A 185 -4.66 -1.64 5.67
N VAL A 186 -4.19 -0.38 5.68
CA VAL A 186 -3.63 0.29 4.51
C VAL A 186 -2.31 -0.38 4.08
N LEU A 187 -1.43 -0.73 5.01
CA LEU A 187 -0.18 -1.44 4.75
C LEU A 187 -0.45 -2.78 4.05
N THR A 188 -1.42 -3.56 4.53
CA THR A 188 -1.82 -4.82 3.87
C THR A 188 -2.29 -4.57 2.45
N GLN A 189 -3.11 -3.55 2.21
CA GLN A 189 -3.60 -3.23 0.87
C GLN A 189 -2.48 -2.72 -0.05
N GLN A 190 -1.58 -1.88 0.46
CA GLN A 190 -0.41 -1.38 -0.27
C GLN A 190 0.56 -2.51 -0.63
N LEU A 191 0.84 -3.43 0.29
CA LEU A 191 1.64 -4.63 0.01
C LEU A 191 1.00 -5.47 -1.09
N LYS A 192 -0.33 -5.67 -1.07
CA LYS A 192 -1.04 -6.39 -2.15
C LYS A 192 -0.95 -5.67 -3.50
N LYS A 193 -1.15 -4.34 -3.53
CA LYS A 193 -0.98 -3.50 -4.73
C LYS A 193 0.46 -3.50 -5.24
N ALA A 194 1.44 -3.63 -4.35
CA ALA A 194 2.85 -3.73 -4.70
C ALA A 194 3.22 -5.12 -5.26
N CYS A 195 2.54 -6.19 -4.81
CA CYS A 195 2.78 -7.54 -5.31
C CYS A 195 2.40 -7.74 -6.78
N SER A 196 1.49 -6.92 -7.31
CA SER A 196 1.14 -6.90 -8.74
C SER A 196 2.12 -6.07 -9.59
N SER A 197 3.02 -5.30 -8.98
CA SER A 197 4.03 -4.52 -9.70
C SER A 197 5.36 -5.25 -9.78
N PHE A 198 5.77 -5.62 -11.00
CA PHE A 198 7.07 -6.23 -11.27
C PHE A 198 8.26 -5.25 -11.20
N SER A 199 8.00 -3.94 -10.99
CA SER A 199 9.05 -2.91 -10.92
C SER A 199 9.79 -2.88 -9.58
N ILE A 200 9.19 -3.39 -8.51
CA ILE A 200 9.77 -3.35 -7.17
C ILE A 200 10.85 -4.42 -7.08
N LYS A 201 12.12 -4.01 -7.16
CA LYS A 201 13.26 -4.90 -7.05
C LYS A 201 13.98 -4.67 -5.73
N SER A 202 13.93 -5.66 -4.87
CA SER A 202 14.89 -5.84 -3.77
C SER A 202 15.05 -7.33 -3.52
N PRO A 203 16.29 -7.87 -3.52
CA PRO A 203 16.50 -9.28 -3.32
C PRO A 203 16.17 -9.67 -1.89
N ILE A 204 15.29 -10.66 -1.73
CA ILE A 204 14.97 -11.25 -0.41
C ILE A 204 16.07 -12.19 0.09
N SER A 205 17.01 -12.52 -0.79
CA SER A 205 18.20 -13.33 -0.54
C SER A 205 19.43 -12.51 -0.89
N LEU A 206 20.23 -12.14 0.11
CA LEU A 206 21.50 -11.42 -0.11
C LEU A 206 22.50 -12.19 -1.00
N GLN A 207 22.34 -13.52 -1.09
CA GLN A 207 23.17 -14.36 -1.96
C GLN A 207 22.88 -14.15 -3.45
N PHE A 208 21.71 -13.63 -3.81
CA PHE A 208 21.27 -13.52 -5.20
C PHE A 208 20.54 -12.20 -5.43
N ASN A 209 21.13 -11.32 -6.24
CA ASN A 209 20.57 -10.00 -6.54
C ASN A 209 19.26 -10.05 -7.36
N GLU A 210 18.93 -11.20 -7.95
CA GLU A 210 17.74 -11.40 -8.78
C GLU A 210 16.98 -12.62 -8.28
N THR A 211 15.86 -12.41 -7.59
CA THR A 211 14.91 -13.44 -7.13
C THR A 211 13.55 -13.25 -7.80
N ILE A 212 12.76 -14.33 -7.93
CA ILE A 212 11.38 -14.23 -8.45
C ILE A 212 10.52 -13.39 -7.49
N LEU A 213 10.68 -13.60 -6.19
CA LEU A 213 9.97 -12.83 -5.17
C LEU A 213 10.59 -11.45 -5.00
N ASN A 214 9.73 -10.44 -4.92
CA ASN A 214 10.10 -9.13 -4.41
C ASN A 214 9.90 -9.03 -2.89
N ILE A 215 10.36 -7.92 -2.30
CA ILE A 215 10.30 -7.70 -0.86
C ILE A 215 8.86 -7.62 -0.32
N CYS A 216 7.91 -7.07 -1.08
CA CYS A 216 6.50 -6.96 -0.65
C CYS A 216 5.85 -8.34 -0.57
N GLN A 217 6.08 -9.18 -1.58
CA GLN A 217 5.60 -10.56 -1.63
C GLN A 217 6.19 -11.39 -0.47
N ALA A 218 7.50 -11.26 -0.21
CA ALA A 218 8.13 -11.92 0.93
C ALA A 218 7.63 -11.39 2.28
N THR A 219 7.30 -10.10 2.38
CA THR A 219 6.69 -9.51 3.58
C THR A 219 5.33 -10.13 3.86
N LEU A 220 4.46 -10.25 2.84
CA LEU A 220 3.16 -10.91 2.97
C LEU A 220 3.30 -12.39 3.33
N ILE A 221 4.16 -13.13 2.63
CA ILE A 221 4.42 -14.55 2.92
C ILE A 221 4.91 -14.72 4.35
N SER A 222 5.85 -13.89 4.81
CA SER A 222 6.39 -13.92 6.18
C SER A 222 5.32 -13.64 7.23
N SER A 223 4.44 -12.67 6.97
CA SER A 223 3.32 -12.34 7.85
C SER A 223 2.34 -13.50 7.94
N TRP A 224 2.10 -14.20 6.82
CA TRP A 224 1.30 -15.41 6.79
C TRP A 224 1.98 -16.61 7.45
N ILE A 225 3.31 -16.75 7.42
CA ILE A 225 3.95 -17.82 8.20
C ILE A 225 3.59 -17.69 9.70
N ASP A 226 3.52 -16.47 10.21
CA ASP A 226 3.27 -16.18 11.63
C ASP A 226 1.80 -15.92 11.99
N LYS A 227 0.86 -16.09 11.05
CA LYS A 227 -0.58 -15.81 11.26
C LYS A 227 -0.84 -14.37 11.71
N ARG A 228 -0.15 -13.43 11.05
CA ARG A 228 -0.20 -11.99 11.29
C ARG A 228 -0.89 -11.26 10.13
N GLU A 229 -2.02 -11.77 9.66
CA GLU A 229 -2.76 -11.19 8.54
C GLU A 229 -3.28 -9.79 8.84
N ASP A 230 -3.69 -9.52 10.08
CA ASP A 230 -4.23 -8.21 10.52
C ASP A 230 -3.14 -7.20 10.92
N LYS A 231 -1.91 -7.68 11.15
CA LYS A 231 -0.75 -6.86 11.54
C LYS A 231 0.51 -7.36 10.84
N PRO A 232 0.61 -7.15 9.50
CA PRO A 232 1.74 -7.64 8.73
C PRO A 232 3.05 -7.03 9.22
N TYR A 233 4.16 -7.69 8.89
CA TYR A 233 5.49 -7.13 9.10
C TYR A 233 5.71 -5.88 8.24
N LEU A 234 6.58 -4.99 8.71
CA LEU A 234 7.26 -4.06 7.82
C LEU A 234 8.36 -4.81 7.03
N PRO A 235 8.66 -4.41 5.78
CA PRO A 235 9.73 -5.03 4.98
C PRO A 235 11.08 -5.16 5.71
N ALA A 236 11.46 -4.15 6.48
CA ALA A 236 12.70 -4.13 7.24
C ALA A 236 12.68 -5.04 8.49
N GLU A 237 11.50 -5.48 8.92
CA GLU A 237 11.26 -6.23 10.15
C GLU A 237 10.99 -7.72 9.92
N ILE A 238 11.00 -8.18 8.66
CA ILE A 238 10.81 -9.59 8.33
C ILE A 238 11.79 -10.44 9.15
N PRO A 239 11.30 -11.38 10.00
CA PRO A 239 12.14 -12.15 10.91
C PRO A 239 12.84 -13.33 10.21
N TYR A 240 12.68 -13.44 8.89
CA TYR A 240 13.10 -14.59 8.11
C TYR A 240 14.18 -14.26 7.08
N GLU A 241 15.10 -15.22 6.88
CA GLU A 241 15.99 -15.30 5.73
C GLU A 241 15.45 -16.35 4.75
N PHE A 242 15.36 -15.98 3.48
CA PHE A 242 14.90 -16.84 2.40
C PHE A 242 16.11 -17.44 1.68
N LYS A 243 16.55 -18.62 2.09
CA LYS A 243 17.71 -19.30 1.47
C LYS A 243 17.28 -20.05 0.22
N LEU A 244 17.73 -19.62 -0.95
CA LEU A 244 17.42 -20.26 -2.22
C LEU A 244 18.04 -21.67 -2.30
N ILE A 245 17.21 -22.68 -2.56
CA ILE A 245 17.61 -24.09 -2.71
C ILE A 245 17.58 -24.51 -4.17
N ILE A 246 16.53 -24.12 -4.89
CA ILE A 246 16.32 -24.47 -6.29
C ILE A 246 15.94 -23.23 -7.09
N ARG A 247 16.50 -23.11 -8.28
CA ARG A 247 16.03 -22.21 -9.35
C ARG A 247 15.84 -23.00 -10.63
N GLY A 248 14.64 -23.03 -11.18
CA GLY A 248 14.26 -23.91 -12.28
C GLY A 248 15.08 -23.71 -13.54
N ASN A 249 15.28 -22.47 -13.98
CA ASN A 249 16.11 -22.18 -15.15
C ASN A 249 17.60 -22.51 -14.95
N ARG A 250 18.06 -22.68 -13.71
CA ARG A 250 19.45 -23.10 -13.39
C ARG A 250 19.56 -24.61 -13.19
N ASP A 251 18.65 -25.17 -12.41
CA ASP A 251 18.77 -26.53 -11.85
C ASP A 251 17.87 -27.55 -12.58
N GLY A 252 16.82 -27.11 -13.27
CA GLY A 252 15.85 -27.96 -13.96
C GLY A 252 14.49 -28.06 -13.26
N PHE A 253 13.49 -28.60 -13.99
CA PHE A 253 12.08 -28.65 -13.59
C PHE A 253 11.58 -30.08 -13.29
N SER A 254 12.48 -31.03 -13.02
CA SER A 254 12.07 -32.43 -12.83
C SER A 254 11.52 -32.69 -11.41
N PRO A 255 10.45 -33.49 -11.29
CA PRO A 255 9.97 -34.02 -10.00
C PRO A 255 11.09 -34.66 -9.15
N ASP A 256 11.96 -35.43 -9.79
CA ASP A 256 13.04 -36.16 -9.10
C ASP A 256 14.06 -35.21 -8.48
N LEU A 257 14.40 -34.12 -9.17
CA LEU A 257 15.28 -33.08 -8.64
C LEU A 257 14.67 -32.43 -7.39
N PHE A 258 13.38 -32.09 -7.45
CA PHE A 258 12.69 -31.51 -6.31
C PHE A 258 12.71 -32.46 -5.11
N ASN A 259 12.35 -33.73 -5.32
CA ASN A 259 12.36 -34.74 -4.26
C ASN A 259 13.76 -34.96 -3.67
N LEU A 260 14.80 -34.98 -4.52
CA LEU A 260 16.19 -35.13 -4.10
C LEU A 260 16.66 -33.95 -3.23
N LYS A 261 16.39 -32.71 -3.65
CA LYS A 261 16.88 -31.50 -2.97
C LYS A 261 16.01 -31.08 -1.79
N CYS A 262 14.69 -31.29 -1.87
CA CYS A 262 13.72 -30.74 -0.90
C CYS A 262 13.03 -31.80 -0.05
N GLY A 263 13.16 -33.11 -0.35
CA GLY A 263 12.43 -34.18 0.34
C GLY A 263 12.49 -34.12 1.88
N ASN A 264 13.67 -33.78 2.43
CA ASN A 264 13.92 -33.67 3.87
C ASN A 264 13.78 -32.24 4.43
N LEU A 265 13.56 -31.25 3.59
CA LEU A 265 13.56 -29.86 4.02
C LEU A 265 12.20 -29.49 4.60
N GLN A 266 12.24 -28.79 5.72
CA GLN A 266 11.09 -28.17 6.36
C GLN A 266 11.11 -26.66 6.14
N LYS A 267 9.99 -26.00 6.46
CA LYS A 267 9.82 -24.54 6.33
C LYS A 267 10.22 -24.05 4.94
N THR A 268 9.60 -24.60 3.90
CA THR A 268 9.91 -24.26 2.52
C THR A 268 8.83 -23.41 1.86
N VAL A 269 9.23 -22.39 1.11
CA VAL A 269 8.37 -21.61 0.21
C VAL A 269 8.69 -22.02 -1.22
N VAL A 270 7.67 -22.41 -1.99
CA VAL A 270 7.79 -22.74 -3.41
C VAL A 270 7.08 -21.66 -4.20
N VAL A 271 7.72 -21.15 -5.25
CA VAL A 271 7.22 -20.05 -6.09
C VAL A 271 7.36 -20.42 -7.56
N PHE A 272 6.28 -20.32 -8.31
CA PHE A 272 6.20 -20.53 -9.75
C PHE A 272 5.95 -19.19 -10.42
N LYS A 273 6.78 -18.87 -11.42
CA LYS A 273 6.67 -17.66 -12.24
C LYS A 273 5.98 -17.99 -13.56
N MET A 274 4.96 -17.21 -13.87
CA MET A 274 4.30 -17.15 -15.18
C MET A 274 4.59 -15.79 -15.81
N THR A 275 3.98 -15.53 -16.97
CA THR A 275 4.13 -14.25 -17.68
C THR A 275 3.69 -13.07 -16.83
N GLU A 276 2.54 -13.18 -16.16
CA GLU A 276 1.90 -12.04 -15.47
C GLU A 276 1.46 -12.36 -14.04
N ALA A 277 1.87 -13.51 -13.50
CA ALA A 277 1.47 -13.93 -12.17
C ALA A 277 2.52 -14.81 -11.52
N LEU A 278 2.51 -14.84 -10.19
CA LEU A 278 3.23 -15.81 -9.38
C LEU A 278 2.25 -16.69 -8.62
N TYR A 279 2.53 -17.98 -8.57
CA TYR A 279 1.77 -18.93 -7.76
C TYR A 279 2.71 -19.67 -6.85
N GLY A 280 2.22 -20.15 -5.72
CA GLY A 280 3.11 -20.86 -4.81
C GLY A 280 2.43 -21.38 -3.58
N GLY A 281 3.26 -21.84 -2.66
CA GLY A 281 2.81 -22.28 -1.35
C GLY A 281 3.93 -22.37 -0.35
N TYR A 282 3.54 -22.38 0.92
CA TYR A 282 4.41 -22.60 2.05
C TYR A 282 4.08 -23.95 2.70
N ASN A 283 5.11 -24.73 2.97
CA ASN A 283 5.04 -25.98 3.72
C ASN A 283 5.96 -25.88 4.96
N PRO A 284 5.43 -25.96 6.19
CA PRO A 284 6.24 -25.97 7.40
C PRO A 284 6.93 -27.32 7.63
N LEU A 285 6.44 -28.39 7.02
CA LEU A 285 6.90 -29.77 7.22
C LEU A 285 7.76 -30.26 6.06
N ASP A 286 8.19 -31.52 6.11
CA ASP A 286 8.95 -32.15 5.04
C ASP A 286 8.08 -32.49 3.81
N TRP A 287 8.73 -32.99 2.76
CA TRP A 287 8.10 -33.38 1.49
C TRP A 287 8.12 -34.90 1.26
N LYS A 288 8.54 -35.69 2.26
CA LYS A 288 8.66 -37.16 2.14
C LYS A 288 7.33 -37.88 2.25
N PHE A 289 6.39 -37.28 2.96
CA PHE A 289 5.11 -37.87 3.31
C PHE A 289 3.96 -36.91 3.01
N ASP A 290 2.75 -37.47 3.02
CA ASP A 290 1.53 -36.69 3.02
C ASP A 290 1.36 -36.05 4.41
N HIS A 291 0.94 -34.78 4.44
CA HIS A 291 0.77 -34.05 5.69
C HIS A 291 -0.58 -33.35 5.75
N SER A 292 -1.21 -33.48 6.91
CA SER A 292 -2.37 -32.68 7.33
C SER A 292 -1.88 -31.56 8.25
N THR A 293 -2.00 -30.31 7.83
CA THR A 293 -1.60 -29.16 8.64
C THR A 293 -2.40 -27.91 8.26
N SER A 294 -2.76 -27.12 9.26
CA SER A 294 -3.40 -25.81 9.08
C SER A 294 -2.40 -24.70 8.77
N ASP A 295 -1.10 -24.96 8.88
CA ASP A 295 -0.07 -23.93 8.80
C ASP A 295 0.44 -23.75 7.37
N SER A 296 0.27 -24.76 6.51
CA SER A 296 0.51 -24.63 5.08
C SER A 296 -0.53 -23.74 4.41
N PHE A 297 -0.10 -23.01 3.39
CA PHE A 297 -0.98 -22.18 2.57
C PHE A 297 -0.49 -22.14 1.14
N ILE A 298 -1.41 -21.89 0.21
CA ILE A 298 -1.10 -21.53 -1.18
C ILE A 298 -1.34 -20.04 -1.39
N PHE A 299 -0.69 -19.47 -2.40
CA PHE A 299 -0.87 -18.08 -2.78
C PHE A 299 -0.81 -17.86 -4.28
N ASN A 300 -1.45 -16.78 -4.71
CA ASN A 300 -1.45 -16.22 -6.05
C ASN A 300 -1.17 -14.71 -5.94
N PHE A 301 -0.15 -14.24 -6.66
CA PHE A 301 0.11 -12.83 -6.91
C PHE A 301 -0.06 -12.56 -8.40
N ASP A 302 -1.27 -12.18 -8.80
CA ASP A 302 -1.62 -11.72 -10.16
C ASP A 302 -1.78 -10.20 -10.17
N ARG A 303 -1.71 -9.59 -11.36
CA ARG A 303 -1.98 -8.16 -11.58
C ARG A 303 -3.34 -7.73 -11.03
N ASN A 304 -4.34 -8.61 -11.11
CA ASN A 304 -5.72 -8.28 -10.75
C ASN A 304 -6.07 -8.67 -9.31
N GLN A 305 -5.45 -9.72 -8.78
CA GLN A 305 -5.83 -10.30 -7.50
C GLN A 305 -4.63 -10.90 -6.77
N VAL A 306 -4.48 -10.52 -5.50
CA VAL A 306 -3.60 -11.18 -4.54
C VAL A 306 -4.45 -12.00 -3.58
N ASP A 307 -4.24 -13.31 -3.58
CA ASP A 307 -4.96 -14.25 -2.74
C ASP A 307 -4.00 -15.21 -2.02
N LEU A 308 -4.30 -15.51 -0.76
CA LEU A 308 -3.57 -16.46 0.06
C LEU A 308 -4.60 -17.31 0.81
N LYS A 309 -4.39 -18.62 0.85
CA LYS A 309 -5.37 -19.56 1.39
C LYS A 309 -4.71 -20.66 2.20
N ARG A 310 -5.10 -20.78 3.47
CA ARG A 310 -4.70 -21.89 4.36
C ARG A 310 -5.25 -23.21 3.84
N LEU A 311 -4.45 -24.25 3.99
CA LEU A 311 -4.84 -25.63 3.75
C LEU A 311 -5.19 -26.30 5.09
N ASN A 312 -5.78 -27.50 5.04
CA ASN A 312 -6.20 -28.20 6.26
C ASN A 312 -5.85 -29.71 6.24
N ARG A 313 -6.84 -30.60 6.10
CA ARG A 313 -6.70 -32.05 6.27
C ARG A 313 -5.79 -32.70 5.23
N PHE A 314 -5.53 -32.04 4.11
CA PHE A 314 -4.82 -32.60 2.97
C PHE A 314 -3.87 -31.55 2.39
N ALA A 315 -2.99 -31.02 3.24
CA ALA A 315 -2.21 -29.85 2.92
C ALA A 315 -1.03 -30.16 1.99
N ILE A 316 -0.35 -31.29 2.19
CA ILE A 316 0.77 -31.73 1.35
C ILE A 316 0.50 -33.16 0.88
N HIS A 317 0.72 -33.40 -0.40
CA HIS A 317 0.60 -34.72 -1.00
C HIS A 317 1.86 -35.11 -1.77
N LYS A 318 2.31 -36.33 -1.55
CA LYS A 318 3.34 -36.94 -2.37
C LYS A 318 2.69 -37.74 -3.47
N LYS A 319 2.57 -37.12 -4.65
CA LYS A 319 2.00 -37.76 -5.84
C LYS A 319 3.12 -38.27 -6.76
N PRO A 320 3.18 -39.57 -7.09
CA PRO A 320 4.19 -40.11 -8.00
C PRO A 320 4.18 -39.41 -9.36
N GLY A 321 5.35 -39.00 -9.85
CA GLY A 321 5.51 -38.27 -11.12
C GLY A 321 5.15 -36.78 -11.05
N TYR A 322 4.95 -36.23 -9.85
CA TYR A 322 4.72 -34.80 -9.60
C TYR A 322 5.83 -34.25 -8.69
N GLY A 323 6.07 -32.95 -8.79
CA GLY A 323 6.91 -32.21 -7.86
C GLY A 323 6.14 -31.80 -6.60
N PRO A 324 6.28 -30.57 -6.10
CA PRO A 324 5.53 -30.12 -4.93
C PRO A 324 4.02 -30.08 -5.20
N CYS A 325 3.25 -30.69 -4.31
CA CYS A 325 1.79 -30.65 -4.34
C CYS A 325 1.23 -30.14 -3.01
N PHE A 326 0.44 -29.07 -3.10
CA PHE A 326 -0.26 -28.42 -2.00
C PHE A 326 -1.77 -28.61 -2.18
N GLY A 327 -2.46 -29.23 -1.22
CA GLY A 327 -3.89 -29.51 -1.40
C GLY A 327 -4.14 -30.66 -2.37
N THR A 328 -5.25 -31.38 -2.21
CA THR A 328 -5.64 -32.46 -3.14
C THR A 328 -5.94 -31.92 -4.55
N GLU A 329 -6.50 -30.71 -4.61
CA GLU A 329 -6.85 -29.99 -5.85
C GLU A 329 -6.35 -28.53 -5.79
N GLY A 330 -5.34 -28.24 -4.96
CA GLY A 330 -4.87 -26.88 -4.70
C GLY A 330 -3.85 -26.41 -5.74
N LEU A 331 -2.58 -26.72 -5.53
CA LEU A 331 -1.48 -26.45 -6.45
C LEU A 331 -0.70 -27.75 -6.65
N LEU A 332 -0.71 -28.30 -7.87
CA LEU A 332 0.02 -29.53 -8.22
C LEU A 332 1.08 -29.20 -9.26
N ALA A 333 2.36 -29.36 -8.92
CA ALA A 333 3.44 -29.02 -9.83
C ALA A 333 3.97 -30.22 -10.62
N PHE A 334 4.37 -29.94 -11.85
CA PHE A 334 5.03 -30.87 -12.76
C PHE A 334 4.27 -32.16 -13.03
N PRO A 335 2.99 -32.09 -13.45
CA PRO A 335 2.17 -33.29 -13.66
C PRO A 335 2.80 -34.19 -14.72
N HIS A 336 3.26 -35.37 -14.31
CA HIS A 336 3.99 -36.33 -15.15
C HIS A 336 5.23 -35.71 -15.82
N GLY A 337 5.93 -34.84 -15.10
CA GLY A 337 7.16 -34.17 -15.56
C GLY A 337 6.93 -33.01 -16.55
N LYS A 338 5.69 -32.65 -16.86
CA LYS A 338 5.39 -31.47 -17.70
C LYS A 338 5.80 -30.19 -16.99
N ARG A 339 6.38 -29.22 -17.71
CA ARG A 339 6.73 -27.89 -17.17
C ARG A 339 5.48 -27.00 -17.00
N SER A 340 4.57 -27.43 -16.13
CA SER A 340 3.34 -26.73 -15.82
C SER A 340 2.89 -26.99 -14.38
N ILE A 341 1.96 -26.16 -13.89
CA ILE A 341 1.21 -26.45 -12.66
C ILE A 341 -0.28 -26.67 -12.98
N LEU A 342 -0.98 -27.36 -12.10
CA LEU A 342 -2.44 -27.33 -12.00
C LEU A 342 -2.78 -26.44 -10.80
N TRP A 343 -3.69 -25.49 -10.99
CA TRP A 343 -4.12 -24.55 -9.95
C TRP A 343 -5.64 -24.63 -9.78
N MET A 344 -6.10 -24.98 -8.57
CA MET A 344 -7.50 -24.99 -8.16
C MET A 344 -8.43 -25.66 -9.18
N SER A 345 -7.97 -26.75 -9.82
CA SER A 345 -8.66 -27.42 -10.92
C SER A 345 -8.93 -28.88 -10.58
N LYS A 346 -10.12 -29.36 -10.98
CA LYS A 346 -10.53 -30.76 -10.90
C LYS A 346 -10.04 -31.59 -12.09
N ASP A 347 -9.82 -30.93 -13.23
CA ASP A 347 -9.47 -31.58 -14.49
C ASP A 347 -8.06 -31.18 -14.96
N ASN A 348 -7.27 -32.17 -15.37
CA ASN A 348 -5.88 -32.02 -15.84
C ASN A 348 -5.75 -31.30 -17.20
N SER A 349 -6.84 -30.85 -17.80
CA SER A 349 -6.87 -30.18 -19.11
C SER A 349 -6.34 -28.74 -19.07
N ASN A 350 -6.36 -28.09 -17.90
CA ASN A 350 -6.02 -26.67 -17.73
C ASN A 350 -4.69 -26.45 -17.00
N SER A 351 -3.61 -27.09 -17.46
CA SER A 351 -2.28 -26.87 -16.85
C SER A 351 -1.68 -25.53 -17.28
N LEU A 352 -1.19 -24.74 -16.33
CA LEU A 352 -0.57 -23.44 -16.55
C LEU A 352 0.94 -23.61 -16.81
N PRO A 353 1.48 -23.15 -17.95
CA PRO A 353 2.91 -23.26 -18.24
C PRO A 353 3.75 -22.38 -17.31
N ILE A 354 4.91 -22.88 -16.90
CA ILE A 354 5.80 -22.20 -15.95
C ILE A 354 7.01 -21.60 -16.69
N LEU A 355 7.28 -20.32 -16.49
CA LEU A 355 8.49 -19.64 -17.00
C LEU A 355 9.71 -19.88 -16.11
N ASP A 356 9.55 -19.91 -14.80
CA ASP A 356 10.60 -20.28 -13.86
C ASP A 356 9.99 -20.76 -12.53
N TYR A 357 10.76 -21.39 -11.66
CA TYR A 357 10.34 -21.62 -10.28
C TYR A 357 11.51 -21.51 -9.33
N GLU A 358 11.22 -21.16 -8.09
CA GLU A 358 12.20 -21.12 -7.03
C GLU A 358 11.67 -21.82 -5.78
N VAL A 359 12.58 -22.45 -5.05
CA VAL A 359 12.31 -23.03 -3.74
C VAL A 359 13.24 -22.39 -2.74
N TYR A 360 12.66 -21.84 -1.69
CA TYR A 360 13.36 -21.23 -0.57
C TYR A 360 13.17 -22.07 0.68
N GLN A 361 14.24 -22.26 1.44
CA GLN A 361 14.15 -22.71 2.83
C GLN A 361 14.19 -21.48 3.73
N ILE A 362 13.27 -21.43 4.69
CA ILE A 362 13.07 -20.31 5.59
C ILE A 362 13.82 -20.55 6.89
N PHE A 363 14.68 -19.59 7.25
CA PHE A 363 15.41 -19.58 8.51
C PHE A 363 15.03 -18.35 9.33
N GLU A 364 14.85 -18.53 10.63
CA GLU A 364 14.70 -17.41 11.55
C GLU A 364 16.02 -16.64 11.61
N LYS A 365 15.96 -15.32 11.39
CA LYS A 365 17.09 -14.43 11.62
C LYS A 365 17.42 -14.49 13.12
N PRO A 366 18.71 -14.48 13.48
CA PRO A 366 19.09 -14.32 14.87
C PRO A 366 18.43 -13.04 15.40
N LYS A 367 17.69 -13.17 16.51
CA LYS A 367 17.11 -12.01 17.20
C LYS A 367 18.25 -11.00 17.40
N ARG A 368 18.03 -9.73 17.10
CA ARG A 368 18.93 -8.62 17.46
C ARG A 368 18.94 -8.44 18.99
N ALA A 369 19.30 -9.47 19.73
CA ALA A 369 19.72 -9.35 21.11
C ALA A 369 21.24 -9.13 21.07
N ASN A 370 21.67 -7.95 21.51
CA ASN A 370 23.03 -7.69 21.99
C ASN A 370 24.21 -7.72 20.99
N LEU A 371 24.07 -7.19 19.78
CA LEU A 371 25.25 -6.72 19.03
C LEU A 371 25.97 -5.55 19.73
N ALA A 372 25.28 -4.83 20.64
CA ALA A 372 25.92 -3.87 21.53
C ALA A 372 26.79 -4.54 22.61
N ALA A 373 26.45 -5.74 23.10
CA ALA A 373 27.26 -6.42 24.11
C ALA A 373 28.54 -7.01 23.52
N ALA A 374 28.48 -7.55 22.30
CA ALA A 374 29.64 -8.12 21.62
C ALA A 374 30.68 -7.06 21.18
N ALA A 375 30.23 -5.83 20.88
CA ALA A 375 31.12 -4.69 20.62
C ALA A 375 31.72 -4.08 21.90
N SER A 376 31.05 -4.22 23.05
CA SER A 376 31.59 -3.78 24.35
C SER A 376 32.58 -4.78 24.98
N SER A 377 32.56 -6.06 24.60
CA SER A 377 33.48 -7.07 25.12
C SER A 377 34.84 -7.14 24.39
N SER A 378 35.00 -6.45 23.26
CA SER A 378 36.26 -6.42 22.48
C SER A 378 37.13 -5.18 22.71
N LEU A 379 36.73 -4.27 23.60
CA LEU A 379 37.47 -3.03 23.92
C LEU A 379 38.18 -3.03 25.30
N ASN A 380 38.05 -4.11 26.08
CA ASN A 380 38.69 -4.22 27.41
C ASN A 380 39.92 -5.15 27.47
N HIS A 381 40.73 -5.16 26.40
CA HIS A 381 42.07 -5.75 26.46
C HIS A 381 43.10 -4.84 25.79
N ASN A 382 43.37 -3.69 26.43
CA ASN A 382 44.62 -2.94 26.25
C ASN A 382 45.02 -2.35 27.61
N GLY A 383 45.47 -3.23 28.50
CA GLY A 383 46.13 -2.84 29.74
C GLY A 383 47.55 -2.36 29.43
N TYR A 384 47.74 -1.05 29.32
CA TYR A 384 49.05 -0.42 29.36
C TYR A 384 49.67 -0.61 30.74
N THR A 385 50.64 -1.52 30.85
CA THR A 385 51.54 -1.58 32.01
C THR A 385 52.70 -0.61 31.82
N HIS A 386 52.66 0.51 32.53
CA HIS A 386 53.84 1.33 32.78
C HIS A 386 54.85 0.55 33.63
N LYS A 387 56.10 0.43 33.16
CA LYS A 387 57.26 0.15 34.02
C LYS A 387 58.22 1.33 33.96
N LYS A 388 58.39 1.97 35.12
CA LYS A 388 59.50 2.86 35.46
C LYS A 388 60.75 1.99 35.75
N ARG A 389 61.79 2.13 34.94
CA ARG A 389 63.15 2.61 35.28
C ARG A 389 64.09 2.30 34.13
#